data_AF-A0A366XMA1-F1
#
_entry.id   AF-A0A366XMA1-F1
#
_cell.length_a   1.000
_cell.length_b   1.000
_cell.length_c   1.000
_cell.angle_alpha   90.00
_cell.angle_beta   90.00
_cell.angle_gamma   90.00
#
_symmetry.space_group_name_H-M   'P 1'
#
loop_
_entity.id
_entity.type
_entity.pdbx_description
1 polymer ?
#
loop_
_entity_poly.entity_id
_entity_poly.type
_entity_poly.pdbx_seq_one_letter_code
_entity_poly.pdbx_strand_id
1 'polypeptide(L)' 'MTKAIQMISNDYLIDIYVKSVLLKVDSDFINLLENEMSRRNLTLKAV' A
#
# COMPACT_ATOMS: atom_id res chain seq x y z
N MET A 1 13.74 5.44 -3.29
CA MET A 1 12.58 4.84 -2.59
C MET A 1 12.55 5.35 -1.15
N THR A 2 11.40 5.82 -0.68
CA THR A 2 11.23 6.38 0.67
C THR A 2 11.28 5.27 1.73
N LYS A 3 12.32 5.28 2.58
CA LYS A 3 12.51 4.27 3.65
C LYS A 3 11.30 4.16 4.59
N ALA A 4 10.50 5.21 4.75
CA ALA A 4 9.35 5.23 5.65
C ALA A 4 8.32 4.13 5.34
N ILE A 5 8.00 3.91 4.06
CA ILE A 5 6.98 2.92 3.66
C ILE A 5 7.50 1.49 3.76
N GLN A 6 8.82 1.29 3.79
CA GLN A 6 9.41 -0.01 4.08
C GLN A 6 9.36 -0.37 5.57
N MET A 7 9.15 0.61 6.45
CA MET A 7 9.18 0.41 7.91
C MET A 7 7.79 0.15 8.52
N ILE A 8 6.71 0.42 7.79
CA ILE A 8 5.35 0.18 8.30
C ILE A 8 5.00 -1.32 8.26
N SER A 9 4.11 -1.76 9.15
CA SER A 9 3.62 -3.14 9.19
C SER A 9 2.80 -3.50 7.94
N ASN A 10 2.67 -4.80 7.66
CA ASN A 10 1.88 -5.28 6.53
C ASN A 10 0.40 -4.88 6.66
N ASP A 11 -0.17 -5.01 7.85
CA ASP A 11 -1.57 -4.66 8.10
C ASP A 11 -1.82 -3.17 7.87
N TYR A 12 -0.91 -2.32 8.35
CA TYR A 12 -1.03 -0.88 8.13
C TYR A 12 -0.86 -0.52 6.66
N LEU A 13 0.07 -1.16 5.94
CA LEU A 13 0.28 -0.96 4.50
C LEU A 13 -0.99 -1.33 3.69
N ILE A 14 -1.65 -2.44 4.04
CA ILE A 14 -2.90 -2.86 3.40
C ILE A 14 -4.02 -1.87 3.70
N ASP A 15 -4.17 -1.46 4.96
CA ASP A 15 -5.21 -0.51 5.38
C ASP A 15 -5.08 0.84 4.65
N ILE A 16 -3.87 1.41 4.60
CA ILE A 16 -3.66 2.68 3.90
C ILE A 16 -3.85 2.54 2.38
N TYR A 17 -3.49 1.40 1.78
CA TYR A 17 -3.75 1.15 0.36
C TYR A 17 -5.25 1.17 0.05
N VAL A 18 -6.04 0.38 0.78
CA VAL A 18 -7.49 0.30 0.60
C VAL A 18 -8.14 1.68 0.77
N LYS A 19 -7.77 2.41 1.84
CA LYS A 19 -8.28 3.76 2.09
C LYS A 19 -7.88 4.74 0.99
N SER A 20 -6.65 4.68 0.49
CA SER A 20 -6.16 5.58 -0.56
C SER A 20 -6.90 5.38 -1.88
N VAL A 21 -7.17 4.12 -2.25
CA VAL A 21 -7.98 3.77 -3.43
C VAL A 21 -9.42 4.27 -3.26
N LEU A 22 -10.05 4.03 -2.11
CA LEU A 22 -11.43 4.47 -1.83
C LEU A 22 -11.58 6.00 -1.86
N LEU A 23 -10.60 6.72 -1.30
CA LEU A 23 -10.60 8.18 -1.24
C LEU A 23 -10.12 8.84 -2.53
N LYS A 24 -9.72 8.05 -3.54
CA LYS A 24 -9.16 8.54 -4.82
C LYS A 24 -8.02 9.53 -4.59
N VAL A 25 -7.10 9.16 -3.69
CA VAL A 25 -5.86 9.92 -3.46
C VAL A 25 -5.01 9.90 -4.75
N ASP A 26 -4.05 10.81 -4.81
CA ASP A 26 -3.05 10.89 -5.88
C ASP A 26 -2.53 9.50 -6.34
N SER A 27 -2.48 9.30 -7.65
CA SER A 27 -2.13 8.02 -8.26
C SER A 27 -0.67 7.62 -8.02
N ASP A 28 0.25 8.57 -7.89
CA ASP A 28 1.65 8.26 -7.62
C ASP A 28 1.82 7.70 -6.21
N PHE A 29 1.04 8.21 -5.26
CA PHE A 29 1.00 7.65 -3.91
C PHE A 29 0.45 6.22 -3.91
N ILE A 30 -0.66 5.97 -4.62
CA ILE A 30 -1.24 4.62 -4.73
C ILE A 30 -0.23 3.65 -5.36
N ASN A 31 0.40 4.04 -6.48
CA ASN A 31 1.43 3.24 -7.14
C ASN A 31 2.59 2.89 -6.20
N LEU A 32 2.98 3.82 -5.32
CA LEU A 32 4.05 3.59 -4.37
C LEU A 32 3.66 2.52 -3.32
N LEU A 33 2.40 2.50 -2.88
CA LEU A 33 1.88 1.46 -2.00
C LEU A 33 1.79 0.09 -2.70
N GLU A 34 1.32 0.05 -3.95
CA GLU A 34 1.23 -1.19 -4.74
C GLU A 34 2.60 -1.82 -4.98
N ASN A 35 3.61 -0.99 -5.28
CA ASN A 35 4.98 -1.43 -5.44
C ASN A 35 5.52 -2.06 -4.15
N GLU A 36 5.24 -1.45 -3.00
CA GLU A 36 5.68 -1.99 -1.71
C GLU A 36 4.92 -3.28 -1.33
N MET A 37 3.61 -3.35 -1.60
CA MET A 37 2.83 -4.58 -1.40
C MET A 37 3.36 -5.72 -2.27
N SER A 38 3.67 -5.42 -3.54
CA SER A 38 4.27 -6.36 -4.48
C SER A 38 5.66 -6.82 -4.01
N ARG A 39 6.50 -5.89 -3.54
CA ARG A 39 7.83 -6.20 -2.97
C ARG A 39 7.76 -7.18 -1.79
N ARG A 40 6.66 -7.14 -1.02
CA ARG A 40 6.43 -7.99 0.15
C ARG A 40 5.60 -9.24 -0.15
N ASN A 41 5.21 -9.46 -1.40
CA ASN A 41 4.28 -10.53 -1.81
C ASN A 41 2.94 -10.49 -1.04
N LEU A 42 2.43 -9.28 -0.74
CA LEU A 42 1.13 -9.11 -0.09
C LEU A 42 0.03 -9.19 -1.15
N THR A 43 -0.95 -10.06 -0.90
CA THR A 43 -2.16 -10.17 -1.70
C THR A 43 -3.33 -9.69 -0.90
N LEU A 44 -4.20 -8.89 -1.52
CA LEU A 44 -5.52 -8.63 -0.95
C LEU A 44 -6.31 -9.93 -1.04
N LYS A 45 -6.56 -10.56 0.12
CA LYS A 45 -7.58 -11.61 0.17
C LYS A 45 -8.92 -10.92 -0.04
N ALA A 46 -9.63 -11.32 -1.09
CA ALA A 46 -11.04 -11.02 -1.21
C ALA A 46 -11.73 -11.63 0.03
N VAL A 47 -12.34 -10.76 0.85
CA VAL A 47 -13.22 -11.17 1.95
C VAL A 47 -14.62 -11.32 1.39
#